data_AF-A0A4Q5QYV8-F1
#
_entry.id   AF-A0A4Q5QYV8-F1
#
_cell.length_a   1.000
_cell.length_b   1.000
_cell.length_c   1.000
_cell.angle_alpha   90.00
_cell.angle_beta   90.00
_cell.angle_gamma   90.00
#
_symmetry.space_group_name_H-M   'P 1'
#
loop_
_entity.id
_entity.type
_entity.pdbx_description
1 polymer ?
#
loop_
_entity_poly.entity_id
_entity_poly.type
_entity_poly.pdbx_seq_one_letter_code
_entity_poly.pdbx_strand_id
1 'polypeptide(L)'
;MKSALCIIVSFFGCAMAIAQNQSAKQQAVIAGDFADPSVIRFNNRYYAVGTSSEWGPHYPVYVSDDLVSWKQVSHVFPKRAAWMKSSFWAPELYAIKNKVYVYYTAR
;
A
#
# COMPACT_ATOMS: atom_id res chain seq x y z
N MET A 1 -37.26 30.66 -48.55
CA MET A 1 -37.35 30.51 -47.08
C MET A 1 -36.88 29.11 -46.70
N LYS A 2 -35.80 29.05 -45.91
CA LYS A 2 -35.41 27.94 -45.02
C LYS A 2 -34.98 26.62 -45.66
N SER A 3 -33.92 26.70 -46.45
CA SER A 3 -32.85 25.69 -46.49
C SER A 3 -32.28 25.45 -45.08
N ALA A 4 -32.89 24.56 -44.30
CA ALA A 4 -32.43 24.29 -42.92
C ALA A 4 -32.91 22.94 -42.36
N LEU A 5 -33.04 21.90 -43.19
CA LEU A 5 -33.53 20.61 -42.71
C LEU A 5 -32.78 19.46 -43.40
N CYS A 6 -31.57 19.16 -42.94
CA CYS A 6 -30.94 17.83 -43.03
C CYS A 6 -29.55 17.72 -42.37
N ILE A 7 -28.99 18.78 -41.77
CA ILE A 7 -27.64 18.71 -41.13
C ILE A 7 -27.69 18.21 -39.67
N ILE A 8 -28.87 17.89 -39.12
CA ILE A 8 -28.99 17.55 -37.68
C ILE A 8 -28.79 16.04 -37.38
N VAL A 9 -28.67 15.16 -38.38
CA VAL A 9 -28.59 13.70 -38.12
C VAL A 9 -27.15 13.15 -38.03
N SER A 10 -26.10 13.95 -38.31
CA SER A 10 -24.72 13.43 -38.32
C SER A 10 -23.90 13.70 -37.05
N PHE A 11 -24.49 14.24 -35.98
CA PHE A 11 -23.75 14.55 -34.74
C PHE A 11 -24.09 13.67 -33.53
N PHE A 12 -24.80 12.56 -33.72
CA PHE A 12 -25.20 11.66 -32.62
C PHE A 12 -24.49 10.30 -32.63
N GLY A 13 -23.55 10.07 -33.56
CA GLY A 13 -22.99 8.73 -33.82
C GLY A 13 -21.51 8.54 -33.46
N CYS A 14 -20.83 9.51 -32.85
CA CYS A 14 -19.39 9.40 -32.56
C CYS A 14 -19.06 9.83 -31.12
N ALA A 15 -19.74 9.24 -30.16
CA ALA A 15 -19.37 9.35 -28.74
C ALA A 15 -19.65 8.04 -27.98
N MET A 16 -19.43 6.89 -28.62
CA MET A 16 -18.99 5.73 -27.84
C MET A 16 -17.52 5.96 -27.52
N ALA A 17 -17.28 6.76 -26.48
CA ALA A 17 -15.99 6.79 -25.84
C ALA A 17 -15.64 5.35 -25.48
N ILE A 18 -14.58 4.84 -26.12
CA ILE A 18 -13.96 3.58 -25.76
C ILE A 18 -13.57 3.75 -24.29
N ALA A 19 -14.35 3.18 -23.37
CA ALA A 19 -13.91 3.00 -22.00
C ALA A 19 -12.71 2.05 -22.09
N GLN A 20 -11.51 2.63 -22.21
CA GLN A 20 -10.29 1.85 -22.13
C GLN A 20 -10.26 1.29 -20.72
N ASN A 21 -10.63 0.02 -20.61
CA ASN A 21 -10.38 -0.79 -19.44
C ASN A 21 -8.87 -1.01 -19.42
N GLN A 22 -8.11 0.02 -19.06
CA GLN A 22 -6.74 -0.15 -18.66
C GLN A 22 -6.84 -0.99 -17.40
N SER A 23 -6.54 -2.28 -17.51
CA SER A 23 -6.08 -3.07 -16.38
C SER A 23 -4.96 -2.24 -15.75
N ALA A 24 -5.30 -1.47 -14.72
CA ALA A 24 -4.36 -0.61 -14.05
C ALA A 24 -3.32 -1.57 -13.49
N LYS A 25 -2.13 -1.59 -14.10
CA LYS A 25 -1.00 -2.36 -13.60
C LYS A 25 -0.89 -2.03 -12.12
N GLN A 26 -1.18 -2.97 -11.25
CA GLN A 26 -1.25 -2.70 -9.82
C GLN A 26 0.14 -2.29 -9.36
N GLN A 27 0.30 -1.00 -9.09
CA GLN A 27 1.56 -0.43 -8.63
C GLN A 27 1.74 -0.74 -7.15
N ALA A 28 2.99 -0.72 -6.69
CA ALA A 28 3.27 -0.76 -5.28
C ALA A 28 2.59 0.44 -4.59
N VAL A 29 1.76 0.16 -3.58
CA VAL A 29 1.02 1.16 -2.80
C VAL A 29 1.86 1.78 -1.67
N ILE A 30 3.02 1.18 -1.39
CA ILE A 30 4.09 1.75 -0.56
C ILE A 30 5.31 1.89 -1.48
N ALA A 31 5.79 3.10 -1.65
CA ALA A 31 6.94 3.39 -2.51
C ALA A 31 8.26 3.09 -1.80
N GLY A 32 9.29 2.76 -2.58
CA GLY A 32 10.65 2.52 -2.08
C GLY A 32 10.91 1.08 -1.66
N ASP A 33 11.89 0.89 -0.79
CA ASP A 33 12.32 -0.42 -0.28
C ASP A 33 11.39 -0.87 0.85
N PHE A 34 10.35 -1.63 0.49
CA PHE A 34 9.39 -2.22 1.42
C PHE A 34 9.14 -3.70 1.06
N ALA A 35 10.18 -4.51 1.27
CA ALA A 35 10.14 -5.95 1.05
C ALA A 35 9.42 -6.70 2.17
N ASP A 36 8.92 -7.89 1.84
CA ASP A 36 8.28 -8.84 2.76
C ASP A 36 7.15 -8.22 3.61
N PRO A 37 6.11 -7.62 2.99
CA PRO A 37 5.05 -6.96 3.73
C PRO A 37 4.21 -7.98 4.51
N SER A 38 4.11 -7.79 5.82
CA SER A 38 3.08 -8.42 6.65
C SER A 38 2.03 -7.40 7.04
N VAL A 39 0.75 -7.73 6.83
CA VAL A 39 -0.38 -6.79 6.95
C VAL A 39 -1.47 -7.38 7.84
N ILE A 40 -1.97 -6.60 8.79
CA ILE A 40 -3.14 -6.95 9.62
C ILE A 40 -4.14 -5.80 9.66
N ARG A 41 -5.39 -6.11 10.03
CA ARG A 41 -6.39 -5.12 10.47
C ARG A 41 -6.49 -5.14 11.99
N PHE A 42 -6.36 -3.98 12.63
CA PHE A 42 -6.45 -3.81 14.08
C PHE A 42 -7.13 -2.47 14.41
N ASN A 43 -8.11 -2.46 15.30
CA ASN A 43 -8.87 -1.26 15.69
C ASN A 43 -9.34 -0.39 14.51
N ASN A 44 -9.93 -1.04 13.49
CA ASN A 44 -10.49 -0.41 12.30
C ASN A 44 -9.48 0.27 11.34
N ARG A 45 -8.17 0.03 11.52
CA ARG A 45 -7.12 0.46 10.59
C ARG A 45 -6.30 -0.74 10.14
N TYR A 46 -5.59 -0.58 9.03
CA TYR A 46 -4.61 -1.53 8.54
C TYR A 46 -3.22 -1.13 8.97
N TYR A 47 -2.42 -2.11 9.38
CA TYR A 47 -1.03 -1.93 9.74
C TYR A 47 -0.18 -2.86 8.89
N ALA A 48 0.95 -2.34 8.41
CA ALA A 48 1.93 -3.11 7.66
C ALA A 48 3.32 -2.96 8.29
N VAL A 49 4.10 -4.02 8.24
CA VAL A 49 5.54 -4.02 8.54
C VAL A 49 6.30 -4.70 7.42
N GLY A 50 7.56 -4.34 7.24
CA GLY A 50 8.42 -4.93 6.22
C GLY A 50 9.86 -5.10 6.69
N THR A 51 10.65 -5.78 5.87
CA THR A 51 12.09 -5.95 6.03
C THR A 51 12.78 -4.58 6.05
N SER A 52 13.75 -4.39 6.95
CA SER A 52 14.63 -3.20 6.94
C SER A 52 16.05 -3.51 6.47
N SER A 53 16.39 -4.80 6.29
CA SER A 53 17.77 -5.23 6.04
C SER A 53 18.70 -4.57 7.07
N GLU A 54 19.87 -4.05 6.68
CA GLU A 54 20.78 -3.37 7.61
C GLU A 54 20.45 -1.88 7.84
N TRP A 55 19.39 -1.35 7.24
CA TRP A 55 18.97 0.04 7.41
C TRP A 55 18.19 0.22 8.71
N GLY A 56 18.56 1.25 9.46
CA GLY A 56 17.89 1.65 10.71
C GLY A 56 17.10 2.95 10.54
N PRO A 57 16.05 3.17 11.35
CA PRO A 57 15.50 2.28 12.37
C PRO A 57 14.85 1.01 11.79
N HIS A 58 14.59 -0.02 12.61
CA HIS A 58 14.36 -1.40 12.09
C HIS A 58 12.89 -1.83 12.05
N TYR A 59 12.51 -2.47 10.94
CA TYR A 59 11.16 -2.85 10.53
C TYR A 59 10.17 -1.67 10.51
N PRO A 60 10.08 -0.92 9.39
CA PRO A 60 9.18 0.23 9.32
C PRO A 60 7.72 -0.20 9.49
N VAL A 61 6.94 0.60 10.21
CA VAL A 61 5.51 0.37 10.48
C VAL A 61 4.70 1.41 9.71
N TYR A 62 3.82 0.96 8.84
CA TYR A 62 2.87 1.77 8.10
C TYR A 62 1.45 1.58 8.63
N VAL A 63 0.62 2.62 8.50
CA VAL A 63 -0.82 2.57 8.75
C VAL A 63 -1.58 3.02 7.51
N SER A 64 -2.74 2.41 7.27
CA SER A 64 -3.68 2.78 6.21
C SER A 64 -5.12 2.60 6.68
N ASP A 65 -6.04 3.34 6.08
CA ASP A 65 -7.47 3.19 6.30
C ASP A 65 -8.16 2.46 5.13
N ASP A 66 -7.49 2.34 3.97
CA ASP A 66 -8.07 1.90 2.69
C ASP A 66 -7.22 0.84 1.93
N LEU A 67 -6.09 0.39 2.49
CA LEU A 67 -5.09 -0.50 1.87
C LEU A 67 -4.35 0.08 0.65
N VAL A 68 -4.63 1.34 0.28
CA VAL A 68 -4.05 2.02 -0.89
C VAL A 68 -3.15 3.17 -0.47
N SER A 69 -3.60 3.98 0.48
CA SER A 69 -2.90 5.14 1.01
C SER A 69 -2.21 4.76 2.31
N TRP A 70 -0.88 4.71 2.31
CA TRP A 70 -0.08 4.28 3.45
C TRP A 70 0.78 5.40 4.01
N LYS A 71 0.82 5.53 5.34
CA LYS A 71 1.70 6.47 6.04
C LYS A 71 2.62 5.69 6.98
N GLN A 72 3.92 5.89 6.86
CA GLN A 72 4.87 5.39 7.86
C GLN A 72 4.65 6.15 9.19
N VAL A 73 4.41 5.40 10.27
CA VAL A 73 4.11 5.98 11.59
C VAL A 73 5.17 5.66 12.63
N SER A 74 5.95 4.59 12.43
CA SER A 74 6.99 4.17 13.36
C SER A 74 7.92 3.13 12.73
N HIS A 75 8.72 2.49 13.57
CA HIS A 75 9.41 1.23 13.34
C HIS A 75 9.10 0.29 14.52
N VAL A 76 9.19 -1.03 14.33
CA VAL A 76 9.05 -1.99 15.45
C VAL A 76 10.14 -1.72 16.49
N PHE A 77 11.36 -1.39 16.03
CA PHE A 77 12.44 -0.88 16.87
C PHE A 77 12.87 0.53 16.44
N PRO A 78 12.27 1.60 17.02
CA PRO A 78 12.66 2.98 16.74
C PRO A 78 14.09 3.30 17.18
N LYS A 79 14.62 2.53 18.14
CA LYS A 79 16.01 2.56 18.59
C LYS A 79 16.55 1.14 18.56
N ARG A 80 17.76 0.97 18.04
CA ARG A 80 18.45 -0.32 18.03
C ARG A 80 18.75 -0.75 19.48
N ALA A 81 18.28 -1.92 19.87
CA ALA A 81 18.60 -2.52 21.16
C ALA A 81 20.02 -3.10 21.15
N ALA A 82 20.66 -3.23 22.32
CA ALA A 82 22.05 -3.66 22.43
C ALA A 82 22.33 -5.08 21.87
N TRP A 83 21.32 -5.94 21.84
CA TRP A 83 21.42 -7.30 21.31
C TRP A 83 21.26 -7.37 19.77
N MET A 84 20.81 -6.29 19.12
CA MET A 84 20.56 -6.24 17.68
C MET A 84 21.84 -5.88 16.91
N LYS A 85 22.36 -6.83 16.14
CA LYS A 85 23.56 -6.73 15.32
C LYS A 85 23.23 -6.61 13.83
N SER A 86 22.47 -7.54 13.26
CA SER A 86 22.23 -7.61 11.80
C SER A 86 21.04 -8.51 11.40
N SER A 87 20.82 -8.68 10.09
CA SER A 87 19.89 -9.64 9.50
C SER A 87 18.42 -9.39 9.85
N PHE A 88 17.95 -8.15 9.69
CA PHE A 88 16.58 -7.75 9.99
C PHE A 88 15.61 -8.09 8.84
N TRP A 89 15.36 -9.38 8.67
CA TRP A 89 14.54 -9.96 7.59
C TRP A 89 13.08 -10.20 8.01
N ALA A 90 12.25 -10.47 6.99
CA ALA A 90 10.81 -10.77 7.00
C ALA A 90 10.15 -10.82 8.39
N PRO A 91 9.47 -9.73 8.80
CA PRO A 91 8.60 -9.73 9.97
C PRO A 91 7.19 -10.25 9.65
N GLU A 92 6.48 -10.74 10.66
CA GLU A 92 5.07 -11.16 10.57
C GLU A 92 4.24 -10.58 11.72
N LEU A 93 3.08 -9.98 11.38
CA LEU A 93 2.12 -9.42 12.32
C LEU A 93 0.98 -10.39 12.63
N TYR A 94 0.62 -10.48 13.91
CA TYR A 94 -0.62 -11.13 14.35
C TYR A 94 -1.41 -10.23 15.29
N ALA A 95 -2.70 -10.06 15.02
CA ALA A 95 -3.65 -9.47 15.96
C ALA A 95 -4.35 -10.59 16.73
N ILE A 96 -4.13 -10.66 18.04
CA ILE A 96 -4.78 -11.64 18.92
C ILE A 96 -5.43 -10.88 20.08
N LYS A 97 -6.76 -10.91 20.13
CA LYS A 97 -7.57 -10.09 21.06
C LYS A 97 -7.22 -8.60 20.89
N ASN A 98 -6.93 -7.88 21.97
CA ASN A 98 -6.59 -6.45 21.93
C ASN A 98 -5.07 -6.21 21.91
N LYS A 99 -4.29 -7.12 21.30
CA LYS A 99 -2.84 -7.02 21.22
C LYS A 99 -2.35 -7.37 19.82
N VAL A 100 -1.28 -6.69 19.43
CA VAL A 100 -0.54 -6.97 18.20
C VAL A 100 0.82 -7.57 18.57
N TYR A 101 1.17 -8.65 17.90
CA TYR A 101 2.43 -9.37 18.05
C TYR A 101 3.22 -9.26 16.75
N VAL A 102 4.54 -9.16 16.87
CA VAL A 102 5.48 -9.19 15.75
C VAL A 102 6.39 -10.40 15.94
N TYR A 103 6.42 -11.31 14.98
CA TYR A 103 7.47 -12.32 14.84
C TYR A 103 8.50 -11.78 13.85
N TYR A 104 9.78 -11.89 14.18
CA TYR A 104 10.84 -11.32 13.35
C TYR A 104 12.12 -12.14 13.49
N THR A 105 13.07 -11.91 12.58
CA THR A 105 14.42 -12.48 12.66
C THR A 105 15.44 -11.36 12.73
N ALA A 106 16.36 -11.46 13.69
CA ALA A 106 17.51 -10.57 13.85
C ALA A 106 18.64 -11.34 14.54
N ARG A 107 19.88 -10.96 14.29
CA ARG A 107 21.10 -11.45 14.97
C ARG A 107 21.68 -10.37 15.86
#